data_AF-A0A7S2WK64-F1
#
_entry.id   AF-A0A7S2WK64-F1
#
_cell.length_a   1.000
_cell.length_b   1.000
_cell.length_c   1.000
_cell.angle_alpha   90.00
_cell.angle_beta   90.00
_cell.angle_gamma   90.00
#
_symmetry.space_group_name_H-M   'P 1'
#
loop_
_entity.id
_entity.type
_entity.pdbx_description
1 polymer ?
#
loop_
_entity_poly.entity_id
_entity_poly.type
_entity_poly.pdbx_seq_one_letter_code
_entity_poly.pdbx_strand_id
1 'polypeptide(L)'
;MVGALNRLGLDAVCFGNHEKDVGNASLAQRIHEFKGVWLNSNMPGLQVPAPSGDGQSFQLPRYHVLELQPEDGSEGGRKVAIGGFTLGGSGTVYERNYYEPEAFLGAAGSIVPTLTAAQELVQELKEKEPEVCCLVPLTHQDMPEDVALAGSGLVPVVIGGHDHEVMQTVVGDHGCTVIKGGMDAEHAVIVDLEWHGDDTAPVVTVELKNVDDYEPDDLLQKYVEKHLAPVRELEVSVIYELPPGSAPLSSERVRFAPSSVATLLCDAVRSIFHTDAALLNAGGFKGFTTYSEVMTFSDMKKEVAYPTEMVILPLPATILQEMVAASRALWTTSPDEENNGAYQVDSGLVVAEDGTLASIAGSPVEEEKIYRVAISSYNVERDPVLPQFFEEHPEARVAGDSGRGLLELLVEYFCGRMWRRLLESGSGQGEDLAHDSEAQRRALYGLFLLFDKDMDGDIEAGELQEALTARLGGRLSSSLVAKNMIQMVDVDEDGEVSVKELAQGLAKILQTDVFGSS
;
A
#
# COMPACT_ATOMS: atom_id res chain seq x y z
N MET A 1 8.88 -10.36 -3.75
CA MET A 1 8.35 -11.02 -2.53
C MET A 1 8.05 -12.51 -2.74
N VAL A 2 7.05 -12.89 -3.56
CA VAL A 2 6.60 -14.30 -3.76
C VAL A 2 7.76 -15.26 -4.04
N GLY A 3 8.71 -14.89 -4.89
CA GLY A 3 9.88 -15.73 -5.18
C GLY A 3 10.81 -16.01 -3.98
N ALA A 4 10.83 -15.13 -2.96
CA ALA A 4 11.52 -15.37 -1.70
C ALA A 4 10.72 -16.31 -0.78
N LEU A 5 9.39 -16.11 -0.67
CA LEU A 5 8.49 -17.00 0.09
C LEU A 5 8.55 -18.44 -0.44
N ASN A 6 8.58 -18.60 -1.76
CA ASN A 6 8.76 -19.90 -2.43
C ASN A 6 10.09 -20.60 -2.10
N ARG A 7 11.14 -19.84 -1.75
CA ARG A 7 12.45 -20.37 -1.35
C ARG A 7 12.52 -20.68 0.13
N LEU A 8 11.80 -19.93 0.95
CA LEU A 8 11.56 -20.24 2.36
C LEU A 8 10.81 -21.57 2.51
N GLY A 9 10.00 -21.94 1.50
CA GLY A 9 9.22 -23.18 1.49
C GLY A 9 7.92 -23.05 2.27
N LEU A 10 7.29 -21.86 2.20
CA LEU A 10 6.05 -21.58 2.92
C LEU A 10 4.88 -22.41 2.34
N ASP A 11 4.15 -23.12 3.20
CA ASP A 11 3.07 -24.03 2.77
C ASP A 11 1.76 -23.31 2.45
N ALA A 12 1.42 -22.26 3.19
CA ALA A 12 0.17 -21.53 3.02
C ALA A 12 0.29 -20.06 3.41
N VAL A 13 -0.56 -19.23 2.79
CA VAL A 13 -0.76 -17.81 3.09
C VAL A 13 -2.26 -17.49 3.05
N CYS A 14 -2.69 -16.42 3.72
CA CYS A 14 -4.01 -15.83 3.53
C CYS A 14 -3.88 -14.39 3.00
N PHE A 15 -4.99 -13.78 2.60
CA PHE A 15 -5.01 -12.37 2.22
C PHE A 15 -5.03 -11.49 3.47
N GLY A 16 -4.19 -10.47 3.49
CA GLY A 16 -4.36 -9.27 4.29
C GLY A 16 -5.01 -8.14 3.48
N ASN A 17 -5.10 -6.95 4.07
CA ASN A 17 -5.62 -5.77 3.37
C ASN A 17 -4.70 -5.31 2.24
N HIS A 18 -3.38 -5.39 2.41
CA HIS A 18 -2.42 -4.86 1.44
C HIS A 18 -2.34 -5.63 0.12
N GLU A 19 -2.88 -6.85 0.02
CA GLU A 19 -3.05 -7.50 -1.29
C GLU A 19 -3.97 -6.70 -2.23
N LYS A 20 -4.80 -5.78 -1.71
CA LYS A 20 -5.59 -4.84 -2.51
C LYS A 20 -4.75 -3.79 -3.23
N ASP A 21 -3.57 -3.47 -2.69
CA ASP A 21 -2.72 -2.38 -3.21
C ASP A 21 -2.03 -2.79 -4.50
N VAL A 22 -1.95 -4.11 -4.73
CA VAL A 22 -1.49 -4.72 -5.96
C VAL A 22 -2.65 -4.77 -6.96
N GLY A 23 -2.40 -4.35 -8.20
CA GLY A 23 -3.41 -4.38 -9.25
C GLY A 23 -3.96 -5.80 -9.47
N ASN A 24 -5.23 -5.92 -9.87
CA ASN A 24 -5.91 -7.22 -10.00
C ASN A 24 -5.20 -8.23 -10.92
N ALA A 25 -4.60 -7.77 -12.03
CA ALA A 25 -3.82 -8.64 -12.91
C ALA A 25 -2.58 -9.19 -12.17
N SER A 26 -1.81 -8.31 -11.56
CA SER A 26 -0.65 -8.63 -10.75
C SER A 26 -0.99 -9.54 -9.58
N LEU A 27 -2.10 -9.30 -8.87
CA LEU A 27 -2.57 -10.15 -7.77
C LEU A 27 -2.85 -11.56 -8.26
N ALA A 28 -3.58 -11.72 -9.37
CA ALA A 28 -3.82 -13.03 -9.98
C ALA A 28 -2.51 -13.73 -10.36
N GLN A 29 -1.55 -13.00 -10.94
CA GLN A 29 -0.23 -13.55 -11.25
C GLN A 29 0.54 -13.97 -10.00
N ARG A 30 0.56 -13.16 -8.94
CA ARG A 30 1.23 -13.50 -7.68
C ARG A 30 0.61 -14.73 -7.01
N ILE A 31 -0.71 -14.92 -7.14
CA ILE A 31 -1.40 -16.14 -6.72
C ILE A 31 -0.86 -17.36 -7.49
N HIS A 32 -0.69 -17.26 -8.80
CA HIS A 32 -0.17 -18.33 -9.65
C HIS A 32 1.31 -18.65 -9.44
N GLU A 33 2.11 -17.64 -9.09
CA GLU A 33 3.54 -17.81 -8.84
C GLU A 33 3.85 -18.50 -7.51
N PHE A 34 2.95 -18.38 -6.53
CA PHE A 34 3.15 -18.96 -5.21
C PHE A 34 3.02 -20.48 -5.29
N LYS A 35 4.01 -21.19 -4.74
CA LYS A 35 4.08 -22.66 -4.78
C LYS A 35 3.31 -23.32 -3.65
N GLY A 36 3.06 -22.58 -2.56
CA GLY A 36 2.17 -23.01 -1.49
C GLY A 36 0.71 -22.75 -1.84
N VAL A 37 -0.12 -22.69 -0.81
CA VAL A 37 -1.56 -22.54 -0.95
C VAL A 37 -2.02 -21.15 -0.54
N TRP A 38 -2.72 -20.44 -1.43
CA TRP A 38 -3.49 -19.26 -1.05
C TRP A 38 -4.82 -19.69 -0.43
N LEU A 39 -5.03 -19.33 0.83
CA LEU A 39 -6.22 -19.66 1.60
C LEU A 39 -7.23 -18.51 1.55
N ASN A 40 -8.47 -18.85 1.24
CA ASN A 40 -9.59 -17.93 1.28
C ASN A 40 -10.81 -18.58 1.94
N SER A 41 -11.00 -18.32 3.24
CA SER A 41 -12.08 -18.91 4.02
C SER A 41 -13.32 -18.01 4.12
N ASN A 42 -13.21 -16.69 3.88
CA ASN A 42 -14.28 -15.73 4.14
C ASN A 42 -14.57 -14.72 3.01
N MET A 43 -14.02 -14.89 1.81
CA MET A 43 -14.35 -14.08 0.62
C MET A 43 -14.97 -14.96 -0.48
N PRO A 44 -16.22 -15.44 -0.33
CA PRO A 44 -16.86 -16.42 -1.22
C PRO A 44 -17.01 -15.99 -2.68
N GLY A 45 -17.02 -14.68 -2.96
CA GLY A 45 -17.12 -14.14 -4.32
C GLY A 45 -15.82 -14.16 -5.10
N LEU A 46 -14.67 -14.47 -4.47
CA LEU A 46 -13.38 -14.44 -5.12
C LEU A 46 -13.23 -15.55 -6.16
N GLN A 47 -12.97 -15.14 -7.41
CA GLN A 47 -12.72 -16.03 -8.54
C GLN A 47 -11.39 -15.64 -9.18
N VAL A 48 -10.41 -16.54 -9.12
CA VAL A 48 -9.08 -16.30 -9.69
C VAL A 48 -9.08 -16.74 -11.16
N PRO A 49 -8.75 -15.84 -12.12
CA PRO A 49 -8.61 -16.22 -13.51
C PRO A 49 -7.55 -17.30 -13.70
N ALA A 50 -7.83 -18.29 -14.54
CA ALA A 50 -6.86 -19.31 -14.92
C ALA A 50 -5.74 -18.70 -15.78
N PRO A 51 -4.49 -19.22 -15.70
CA PRO A 51 -3.37 -18.71 -16.49
C PRO A 51 -3.56 -18.88 -18.01
N SER A 52 -4.48 -19.77 -18.42
CA SER A 52 -4.74 -20.14 -19.82
C SER A 52 -5.34 -19.02 -20.67
N GLY A 53 -5.86 -17.95 -20.05
CA GLY A 53 -6.48 -16.82 -20.77
C GLY A 53 -7.78 -17.18 -21.50
N ASP A 54 -8.36 -18.36 -21.25
CA ASP A 54 -9.58 -18.88 -21.87
C ASP A 54 -10.87 -18.42 -21.18
N GLY A 55 -10.74 -17.50 -20.21
CA GLY A 55 -11.84 -16.95 -19.43
C GLY A 55 -12.35 -17.88 -18.33
N GLN A 56 -11.69 -19.01 -18.08
CA GLN A 56 -11.99 -19.85 -16.91
C GLN A 56 -11.45 -19.19 -15.64
N SER A 57 -12.16 -19.41 -14.53
CA SER A 57 -11.72 -19.01 -13.19
C SER A 57 -11.95 -20.16 -12.21
N PHE A 58 -11.24 -20.13 -11.09
CA PHE A 58 -11.36 -21.11 -10.02
C PHE A 58 -11.44 -20.43 -8.65
N GLN A 59 -11.98 -21.16 -7.69
CA GLN A 59 -11.95 -20.76 -6.29
C GLN A 59 -10.68 -21.24 -5.63
N LEU A 60 -10.13 -20.40 -4.77
CA LEU A 60 -9.05 -20.77 -3.87
C LEU A 60 -9.58 -21.70 -2.76
N PRO A 61 -8.75 -22.63 -2.25
CA PRO A 61 -9.15 -23.50 -1.15
C PRO A 61 -9.44 -22.69 0.11
N ARG A 62 -10.46 -23.12 0.86
CA ARG A 62 -10.81 -22.53 2.15
C ARG A 62 -9.89 -22.97 3.28
N TYR A 63 -9.16 -24.07 3.12
CA TYR A 63 -8.26 -24.59 4.13
C TYR A 63 -7.14 -25.44 3.50
N HIS A 64 -6.06 -25.63 4.26
CA HIS A 64 -4.98 -26.57 3.98
C HIS A 64 -4.82 -27.53 5.15
N VAL A 65 -4.82 -28.84 4.89
CA VAL A 65 -4.69 -29.86 5.94
C VAL A 65 -3.22 -30.20 6.15
N LEU A 66 -2.76 -30.02 7.38
CA LEU A 66 -1.43 -30.43 7.83
C LEU A 66 -1.54 -31.71 8.66
N GLU A 67 -0.69 -32.69 8.36
CA GLU A 67 -0.56 -33.91 9.15
C GLU A 67 0.63 -33.76 10.11
N LEU A 68 0.33 -33.60 11.39
CA LEU A 68 1.30 -33.47 12.46
C LEU A 68 1.92 -34.83 12.77
N GLN A 69 3.24 -34.88 12.82
CA GLN A 69 3.97 -36.11 13.15
C GLN A 69 4.08 -36.28 14.67
N PRO A 70 3.88 -37.48 15.22
CA PRO A 70 4.14 -37.75 16.63
C PRO A 70 5.63 -37.53 16.96
N GLU A 71 5.91 -36.88 18.09
CA GLU A 71 7.29 -36.58 18.52
C GLU A 71 8.12 -37.87 18.77
N ASP A 72 7.45 -38.96 19.16
CA ASP A 72 8.06 -40.27 19.40
C ASP A 72 8.31 -41.08 18.11
N GLY A 73 7.95 -40.54 16.94
CA GLY A 73 8.12 -41.18 15.63
C GLY A 73 7.19 -42.36 15.38
N SER A 74 6.11 -42.51 16.15
CA SER A 74 5.08 -43.53 15.92
C SER A 74 4.23 -43.24 14.67
N GLU A 75 3.57 -44.28 14.12
CA GLU A 75 2.59 -44.11 13.04
C GLU A 75 1.27 -43.55 13.59
N GLY A 76 0.62 -42.62 12.86
CA GLY A 76 -0.71 -42.11 13.20
C GLY A 76 -0.72 -40.64 13.64
N GLY A 77 -0.31 -39.74 12.74
CA GLY A 77 -0.33 -38.30 12.97
C GLY A 77 -1.74 -37.71 13.12
N ARG A 78 -1.84 -36.56 13.81
CA ARG A 78 -3.08 -35.79 13.92
C ARG A 78 -3.21 -34.86 12.72
N LYS A 79 -4.39 -34.77 12.12
CA LYS A 79 -4.64 -33.80 11.04
C LYS A 79 -5.25 -32.52 11.60
N VAL A 80 -4.71 -31.38 11.22
CA VAL A 80 -5.24 -30.05 11.52
C VAL A 80 -5.51 -29.29 10.22
N ALA A 81 -6.58 -28.50 10.18
CA ALA A 81 -6.85 -27.64 9.03
C ALA A 81 -6.41 -26.20 9.35
N ILE A 82 -5.63 -25.59 8.47
CA ILE A 82 -5.33 -24.15 8.50
C ILE A 82 -6.35 -23.44 7.61
N GLY A 83 -7.12 -22.49 8.16
CA GLY A 83 -8.03 -21.63 7.38
C GLY A 83 -7.48 -20.20 7.29
N GLY A 84 -7.70 -19.50 6.17
CA GLY A 84 -7.20 -18.15 5.93
C GLY A 84 -8.31 -17.11 5.92
N PHE A 85 -8.24 -16.10 6.79
CA PHE A 85 -9.31 -15.13 7.00
C PHE A 85 -8.81 -13.70 6.89
N THR A 86 -9.53 -12.88 6.12
CA THR A 86 -9.19 -11.47 5.89
C THR A 86 -10.19 -10.57 6.60
N LEU A 87 -9.75 -9.47 7.20
CA LEU A 87 -10.67 -8.52 7.84
C LEU A 87 -11.72 -7.98 6.86
N GLY A 88 -12.88 -7.63 7.43
CA GLY A 88 -14.03 -7.08 6.73
C GLY A 88 -15.32 -7.87 6.97
N GLY A 89 -16.38 -7.42 6.31
CA GLY A 89 -17.67 -8.09 6.28
C GLY A 89 -18.59 -7.86 7.48
N SER A 90 -18.16 -7.18 8.55
CA SER A 90 -19.04 -6.86 9.70
C SER A 90 -20.05 -5.76 9.38
N GLY A 91 -19.78 -4.97 8.35
CA GLY A 91 -20.65 -3.90 7.89
C GLY A 91 -20.59 -2.63 8.75
N THR A 92 -19.63 -2.55 9.70
CA THR A 92 -19.32 -1.27 10.37
C THR A 92 -18.94 -0.21 9.34
N VAL A 93 -19.18 1.06 9.68
CA VAL A 93 -18.83 2.16 8.74
C VAL A 93 -17.31 2.25 8.56
N TYR A 94 -16.57 1.92 9.60
CA TYR A 94 -15.11 1.77 9.58
C TYR A 94 -14.65 0.70 8.57
N GLU A 95 -15.29 -0.49 8.58
CA GLU A 95 -14.93 -1.57 7.65
C GLU A 95 -15.30 -1.31 6.18
N ARG A 96 -16.36 -0.54 5.91
CA ARG A 96 -16.79 -0.20 4.54
C ARG A 96 -15.76 0.62 3.77
N ASN A 97 -14.81 1.25 4.46
CA ASN A 97 -13.79 2.10 3.86
C ASN A 97 -12.44 1.38 3.66
N TYR A 98 -12.32 0.09 4.00
CA TYR A 98 -11.06 -0.65 3.79
C TYR A 98 -10.78 -0.96 2.33
N TYR A 99 -11.81 -1.28 1.57
CA TYR A 99 -11.68 -1.85 0.23
C TYR A 99 -12.55 -1.11 -0.77
N GLU A 100 -11.94 -0.72 -1.89
CA GLU A 100 -12.69 -0.33 -3.08
C GLU A 100 -13.48 -1.54 -3.61
N PRO A 101 -14.64 -1.34 -4.27
CA PRO A 101 -15.43 -2.43 -4.82
C PRO A 101 -14.65 -3.38 -5.74
N GLU A 102 -13.67 -2.85 -6.48
CA GLU A 102 -12.82 -3.57 -7.42
C GLU A 102 -11.67 -4.35 -6.76
N ALA A 103 -11.41 -4.15 -5.46
CA ALA A 103 -10.34 -4.84 -4.75
C ALA A 103 -10.57 -6.37 -4.70
N PHE A 104 -9.47 -7.11 -4.59
CA PHE A 104 -9.45 -8.57 -4.61
C PHE A 104 -10.19 -9.15 -5.82
N LEU A 105 -9.83 -8.74 -7.04
CA LEU A 105 -10.47 -9.21 -8.27
C LEU A 105 -11.99 -8.89 -8.31
N GLY A 106 -12.40 -7.79 -7.68
CA GLY A 106 -13.80 -7.38 -7.56
C GLY A 106 -14.61 -8.16 -6.52
N ALA A 107 -13.95 -8.88 -5.61
CA ALA A 107 -14.60 -9.73 -4.62
C ALA A 107 -14.70 -9.12 -3.22
N ALA A 108 -14.17 -7.90 -3.00
CA ALA A 108 -14.20 -7.22 -1.71
C ALA A 108 -15.61 -7.14 -1.09
N GLY A 109 -16.64 -6.87 -1.90
CA GLY A 109 -18.03 -6.81 -1.43
C GLY A 109 -18.63 -8.15 -0.99
N SER A 110 -17.92 -9.27 -1.20
CA SER A 110 -18.34 -10.60 -0.77
C SER A 110 -17.75 -11.04 0.57
N ILE A 111 -16.83 -10.27 1.15
CA ILE A 111 -16.19 -10.61 2.43
C ILE A 111 -17.26 -10.72 3.51
N VAL A 112 -17.24 -11.82 4.26
CA VAL A 112 -18.10 -12.07 5.41
C VAL A 112 -17.28 -12.07 6.71
N PRO A 113 -17.89 -11.79 7.87
CA PRO A 113 -17.17 -11.77 9.14
C PRO A 113 -16.46 -13.09 9.42
N THR A 114 -15.21 -13.02 9.89
CA THR A 114 -14.38 -14.20 10.16
C THR A 114 -15.03 -15.19 11.11
N LEU A 115 -15.67 -14.72 12.20
CA LEU A 115 -16.34 -15.63 13.14
C LEU A 115 -17.44 -16.45 12.44
N THR A 116 -18.23 -15.82 11.57
CA THR A 116 -19.25 -16.50 10.77
C THR A 116 -18.62 -17.52 9.83
N ALA A 117 -17.59 -17.12 9.07
CA ALA A 117 -16.90 -18.00 8.15
C ALA A 117 -16.21 -19.18 8.85
N ALA A 118 -15.63 -18.96 10.04
CA ALA A 118 -14.99 -20.00 10.84
C ALA A 118 -16.01 -21.03 11.36
N GLN A 119 -17.19 -20.58 11.79
CA GLN A 119 -18.30 -21.48 12.17
C GLN A 119 -18.71 -22.38 11.01
N GLU A 120 -18.90 -21.81 9.82
CA GLU A 120 -19.23 -22.56 8.61
C GLU A 120 -18.12 -23.53 8.22
N LEU A 121 -16.86 -23.11 8.30
CA LEU A 121 -15.73 -23.95 7.94
C LEU A 121 -15.53 -25.11 8.91
N VAL A 122 -15.71 -24.90 10.21
CA VAL A 122 -15.69 -25.99 11.20
C VAL A 122 -16.78 -27.02 10.92
N GLN A 123 -17.98 -26.58 10.52
CA GLN A 123 -19.05 -27.50 10.15
C GLN A 123 -18.72 -28.26 8.86
N GLU A 124 -18.16 -27.58 7.85
CA GLU A 124 -17.69 -28.19 6.61
C GLU A 124 -16.63 -29.26 6.86
N LEU A 125 -15.64 -28.98 7.72
CA LEU A 125 -14.58 -29.93 8.08
C LEU A 125 -15.17 -31.18 8.75
N LYS A 126 -16.11 -31.02 9.69
CA LYS A 126 -16.78 -32.16 10.34
C LYS A 126 -17.53 -33.06 9.35
N GLU A 127 -18.09 -32.48 8.30
CA GLU A 127 -18.87 -33.22 7.29
C GLU A 127 -17.99 -33.90 6.24
N LYS A 128 -16.92 -33.22 5.79
CA LYS A 128 -16.12 -33.65 4.64
C LYS A 128 -14.80 -34.32 5.02
N GLU A 129 -14.21 -33.93 6.15
CA GLU A 129 -12.88 -34.33 6.62
C GLU A 129 -12.95 -34.75 8.10
N PRO A 130 -13.72 -35.79 8.46
CA PRO A 130 -14.00 -36.16 9.85
C PRO A 130 -12.74 -36.56 10.65
N GLU A 131 -11.62 -36.83 9.99
CA GLU A 131 -10.34 -37.07 10.64
C GLU A 131 -9.58 -35.80 11.05
N VAL A 132 -9.98 -34.62 10.56
CA VAL A 132 -9.39 -33.34 10.95
C VAL A 132 -9.85 -33.00 12.37
N CYS A 133 -8.88 -32.87 13.26
CA CYS A 133 -9.11 -32.75 14.68
C CYS A 133 -9.55 -31.34 15.09
N CYS A 134 -9.04 -30.31 14.42
CA CYS A 134 -9.40 -28.92 14.67
C CYS A 134 -9.06 -27.99 13.50
N LEU A 135 -9.69 -26.81 13.51
CA LEU A 135 -9.32 -25.66 12.68
C LEU A 135 -8.32 -24.77 13.45
N VAL A 136 -7.24 -24.37 12.79
CA VAL A 136 -6.32 -23.31 13.20
C VAL A 136 -6.50 -22.15 12.22
N PRO A 137 -7.12 -21.04 12.63
CA PRO A 137 -7.29 -19.87 11.79
C PRO A 137 -6.00 -19.06 11.72
N LEU A 138 -5.56 -18.82 10.49
CA LEU A 138 -4.62 -17.77 10.10
C LEU A 138 -5.45 -16.53 9.73
N THR A 139 -5.42 -15.50 10.57
CA THR A 139 -6.27 -14.32 10.44
C THR A 139 -5.44 -13.08 10.12
N HIS A 140 -6.01 -12.18 9.33
CA HIS A 140 -5.52 -10.82 9.17
C HIS A 140 -6.65 -9.89 9.63
N GLN A 141 -6.79 -9.73 10.94
CA GLN A 141 -7.86 -8.98 11.60
C GLN A 141 -7.32 -8.18 12.76
N ASP A 142 -8.05 -7.18 13.22
CA ASP A 142 -7.75 -6.50 14.48
C ASP A 142 -7.87 -7.45 15.68
N MET A 143 -7.14 -7.12 16.74
CA MET A 143 -7.10 -7.91 17.98
C MET A 143 -8.48 -8.17 18.63
N PRO A 144 -9.45 -7.23 18.68
CA PRO A 144 -10.76 -7.48 19.27
C PRO A 144 -11.55 -8.59 18.56
N GLU A 145 -11.45 -8.68 17.24
CA GLU A 145 -12.08 -9.68 16.39
C GLU A 145 -11.46 -11.06 16.60
N ASP A 146 -10.13 -11.13 16.70
CA ASP A 146 -9.42 -12.37 17.05
C ASP A 146 -9.78 -12.85 18.46
N VAL A 147 -9.92 -11.94 19.42
CA VAL A 147 -10.39 -12.26 20.76
C VAL A 147 -11.83 -12.78 20.73
N ALA A 148 -12.70 -12.21 19.90
CA ALA A 148 -14.07 -12.70 19.72
C ALA A 148 -14.09 -14.10 19.10
N LEU A 149 -13.21 -14.38 18.11
CA LEU A 149 -13.04 -15.71 17.53
C LEU A 149 -12.53 -16.71 18.56
N ALA A 150 -11.50 -16.38 19.31
CA ALA A 150 -10.96 -17.24 20.38
C ALA A 150 -12.01 -17.53 21.47
N GLY A 151 -12.78 -16.51 21.86
CA GLY A 151 -13.87 -16.61 22.85
C GLY A 151 -15.06 -17.47 22.41
N SER A 152 -15.17 -17.80 21.12
CA SER A 152 -16.26 -18.65 20.59
C SER A 152 -16.16 -20.12 21.00
N GLY A 153 -14.96 -20.58 21.39
CA GLY A 153 -14.69 -21.99 21.70
C GLY A 153 -14.60 -22.91 20.47
N LEU A 154 -14.53 -22.35 19.25
CA LEU A 154 -14.48 -23.13 18.01
C LEU A 154 -13.09 -23.69 17.67
N VAL A 155 -12.04 -23.01 18.12
CA VAL A 155 -10.65 -23.23 17.70
C VAL A 155 -9.72 -23.25 18.92
N PRO A 156 -8.61 -24.00 18.89
CA PRO A 156 -7.70 -24.11 20.03
C PRO A 156 -6.70 -22.95 20.14
N VAL A 157 -6.43 -22.28 19.02
CA VAL A 157 -5.48 -21.17 18.90
C VAL A 157 -5.92 -20.28 17.75
N VAL A 158 -5.54 -19.01 17.74
CA VAL A 158 -5.68 -18.07 16.62
C VAL A 158 -4.32 -17.49 16.31
N ILE A 159 -3.87 -17.62 15.05
CA ILE A 159 -2.61 -17.05 14.56
C ILE A 159 -2.97 -15.80 13.74
N GLY A 160 -2.79 -14.62 14.32
CA GLY A 160 -3.25 -13.36 13.74
C GLY A 160 -2.13 -12.47 13.17
N GLY A 161 -2.54 -11.58 12.26
CA GLY A 161 -1.76 -10.49 11.68
C GLY A 161 -2.46 -9.13 11.87
N HIS A 162 -2.21 -8.19 10.95
CA HIS A 162 -2.79 -6.84 10.88
C HIS A 162 -2.25 -5.79 11.86
N ASP A 163 -2.31 -6.00 13.19
CA ASP A 163 -1.98 -4.93 14.15
C ASP A 163 -0.49 -4.53 14.20
N HIS A 164 0.41 -5.27 13.53
CA HIS A 164 1.86 -5.06 13.45
C HIS A 164 2.63 -5.07 14.79
N GLU A 165 1.97 -5.17 15.93
CA GLU A 165 2.60 -5.37 17.24
C GLU A 165 2.68 -6.86 17.62
N VAL A 166 3.66 -7.19 18.47
CA VAL A 166 3.69 -8.49 19.13
C VAL A 166 2.59 -8.53 20.18
N MET A 167 1.58 -9.37 19.96
CA MET A 167 0.42 -9.49 20.84
C MET A 167 0.19 -10.95 21.23
N GLN A 168 -0.05 -11.19 22.52
CA GLN A 168 -0.44 -12.50 23.01
C GLN A 168 -1.48 -12.37 24.11
N THR A 169 -2.57 -13.12 24.00
CA THR A 169 -3.55 -13.24 25.08
C THR A 169 -4.21 -14.61 25.08
N VAL A 170 -4.78 -14.99 26.22
CA VAL A 170 -5.53 -16.24 26.40
C VAL A 170 -6.98 -15.90 26.71
N VAL A 171 -7.90 -16.46 25.94
CA VAL A 171 -9.32 -16.10 25.96
C VAL A 171 -10.20 -17.30 26.30
N GLY A 172 -11.23 -17.04 27.10
CA GLY A 172 -12.30 -17.98 27.41
C GLY A 172 -11.90 -19.09 28.38
N ASP A 173 -12.90 -19.82 28.87
CA ASP A 173 -12.71 -20.89 29.85
C ASP A 173 -11.91 -22.09 29.30
N HIS A 174 -11.80 -22.17 27.97
CA HIS A 174 -11.12 -23.26 27.25
C HIS A 174 -9.65 -22.93 26.96
N GLY A 175 -9.19 -21.72 27.32
CA GLY A 175 -7.78 -21.33 27.22
C GLY A 175 -7.27 -21.15 25.78
N CYS A 176 -8.10 -20.63 24.87
CA CYS A 176 -7.68 -20.40 23.48
C CYS A 176 -6.67 -19.26 23.42
N THR A 177 -5.49 -19.51 22.86
CA THR A 177 -4.44 -18.49 22.72
C THR A 177 -4.61 -17.73 21.42
N VAL A 178 -4.57 -16.40 21.47
CA VAL A 178 -4.40 -15.53 20.30
C VAL A 178 -2.95 -15.05 20.28
N ILE A 179 -2.26 -15.21 19.15
CA ILE A 179 -0.87 -14.79 18.98
C ILE A 179 -0.67 -14.01 17.68
N LYS A 180 0.08 -12.90 17.76
CA LYS A 180 0.56 -12.09 16.63
C LYS A 180 2.05 -11.88 16.74
N GLY A 181 2.78 -12.13 15.65
CA GLY A 181 4.25 -12.08 15.60
C GLY A 181 4.85 -10.69 15.38
N GLY A 182 4.04 -9.63 15.34
CA GLY A 182 4.47 -8.31 14.88
C GLY A 182 4.49 -8.19 13.36
N MET A 183 5.48 -7.48 12.82
CA MET A 183 5.63 -7.22 11.38
C MET A 183 7.05 -7.55 10.87
N ASP A 184 7.26 -7.40 9.55
CA ASP A 184 8.56 -7.51 8.87
C ASP A 184 9.36 -8.80 9.13
N ALA A 185 8.67 -9.85 9.58
CA ALA A 185 9.29 -11.09 10.03
C ALA A 185 10.36 -10.89 11.12
N GLU A 186 10.21 -9.87 11.98
CA GLU A 186 11.07 -9.69 13.16
C GLU A 186 10.99 -10.91 14.09
N HIS A 187 9.82 -11.57 14.14
CA HIS A 187 9.61 -12.77 14.94
C HIS A 187 9.02 -13.92 14.12
N ALA A 188 9.45 -15.13 14.47
CA ALA A 188 8.80 -16.38 14.07
C ALA A 188 7.99 -16.92 15.25
N VAL A 189 6.70 -17.19 15.01
CA VAL A 189 5.81 -17.80 16.00
C VAL A 189 5.81 -19.30 15.81
N ILE A 190 6.15 -20.04 16.86
CA ILE A 190 6.08 -21.49 16.93
C ILE A 190 4.88 -21.87 17.78
N VAL A 191 3.96 -22.66 17.23
CA VAL A 191 2.76 -23.14 17.92
C VAL A 191 2.80 -24.66 17.97
N ASP A 192 2.91 -25.21 19.17
CA ASP A 192 2.83 -26.65 19.39
C ASP A 192 1.43 -27.01 19.88
N LEU A 193 0.85 -28.03 19.24
CA LEU A 193 -0.45 -28.61 19.60
C LEU A 193 -0.23 -30.05 20.07
N GLU A 194 -0.48 -30.31 21.35
CA GLU A 194 -0.26 -31.62 21.97
C GLU A 194 -1.57 -32.27 22.42
N TRP A 195 -1.82 -33.52 22.01
CA TRP A 195 -2.98 -34.31 22.43
C TRP A 195 -2.56 -35.39 23.43
N HIS A 196 -3.15 -35.37 24.63
CA HIS A 196 -2.94 -36.42 25.64
C HIS A 196 -4.01 -37.54 25.60
N GLY A 197 -4.89 -37.54 24.59
CA GLY A 197 -5.93 -38.54 24.38
C GLY A 197 -6.63 -38.34 23.03
N ASP A 198 -7.51 -39.28 22.67
CA ASP A 198 -8.24 -39.24 21.37
C ASP A 198 -9.37 -38.21 21.33
N ASP A 199 -10.05 -37.97 22.46
CA ASP A 199 -11.21 -37.08 22.56
C ASP A 199 -10.92 -35.78 23.33
N THR A 200 -9.64 -35.42 23.53
CA THR A 200 -9.25 -34.22 24.27
C THR A 200 -8.94 -33.06 23.33
N ALA A 201 -9.29 -31.84 23.74
CA ALA A 201 -8.74 -30.65 23.10
C ALA A 201 -7.20 -30.63 23.24
N PRO A 202 -6.45 -30.11 22.25
CA PRO A 202 -5.00 -30.02 22.37
C PRO A 202 -4.60 -29.04 23.47
N VAL A 203 -3.50 -29.34 24.16
CA VAL A 203 -2.75 -28.35 24.91
C VAL A 203 -1.97 -27.51 23.89
N VAL A 204 -2.14 -26.19 23.95
CA VAL A 204 -1.46 -25.25 23.06
C VAL A 204 -0.31 -24.61 23.80
N THR A 205 0.88 -24.65 23.22
CA THR A 205 2.01 -23.82 23.66
C THR A 205 2.49 -22.94 22.51
N VAL A 206 2.97 -21.75 22.86
CA VAL A 206 3.38 -20.73 21.91
C VAL A 206 4.75 -20.19 22.32
N GLU A 207 5.68 -20.17 21.37
CA GLU A 207 6.99 -19.56 21.52
C GLU A 207 7.22 -18.51 20.42
N LEU A 208 7.72 -17.34 20.80
CA LEU A 208 8.24 -16.35 19.85
C LEU A 208 9.76 -16.45 19.79
N LYS A 209 10.30 -16.59 18.57
CA LYS A 209 11.74 -16.49 18.29
C LYS A 209 12.02 -15.18 17.58
N ASN A 210 13.03 -14.44 18.03
CA ASN A 210 13.55 -13.32 17.26
C ASN A 210 14.32 -13.88 16.05
N VAL A 211 13.97 -13.44 14.84
CA VAL A 211 14.59 -13.95 13.61
C VAL A 211 16.04 -13.48 13.49
N ASP A 212 16.38 -12.31 14.06
CA ASP A 212 17.75 -11.78 14.07
C ASP A 212 18.73 -12.62 14.91
N ASP A 213 18.24 -13.56 15.72
CA ASP A 213 19.09 -14.50 16.46
C ASP A 213 19.68 -15.61 15.57
N TYR A 214 19.28 -15.70 14.29
CA TYR A 214 19.69 -16.75 13.35
C TYR A 214 20.52 -16.18 12.20
N GLU A 215 21.50 -16.97 11.74
CA GLU A 215 22.31 -16.60 10.58
C GLU A 215 21.47 -16.62 9.29
N PRO A 216 21.64 -15.63 8.39
CA PRO A 216 20.96 -15.62 7.10
C PRO A 216 21.29 -16.85 6.25
N ASP A 217 20.30 -17.39 5.53
CA ASP A 217 20.55 -18.42 4.51
C ASP A 217 21.27 -17.81 3.29
N ASP A 218 22.44 -18.36 2.95
CA ASP A 218 23.31 -17.88 1.88
C ASP A 218 22.62 -17.78 0.51
N LEU A 219 21.71 -18.71 0.19
CA LEU A 219 21.05 -18.77 -1.11
C LEU A 219 19.91 -17.76 -1.19
N LEU A 220 19.13 -17.64 -0.12
CA LEU A 220 18.07 -16.66 0.01
C LEU A 220 18.66 -15.24 0.05
N GLN A 221 19.75 -15.02 0.78
CA GLN A 221 20.43 -13.73 0.84
C GLN A 221 20.88 -13.28 -0.56
N LYS A 222 21.54 -14.14 -1.33
CA LYS A 222 21.94 -13.82 -2.72
C LYS A 222 20.75 -13.50 -3.61
N TYR A 223 19.62 -14.19 -3.41
CA TYR A 223 18.39 -13.91 -4.15
C TYR A 223 17.86 -12.52 -3.80
N VAL A 224 17.78 -12.18 -2.51
CA VAL A 224 17.37 -10.86 -2.03
C VAL A 224 18.31 -9.77 -2.55
N GLU A 225 19.63 -9.98 -2.46
CA GLU A 225 20.64 -9.03 -2.97
C GLU A 225 20.51 -8.77 -4.47
N LYS A 226 20.23 -9.81 -5.27
CA LYS A 226 19.95 -9.66 -6.70
C LYS A 226 18.76 -8.73 -6.95
N HIS A 227 17.71 -8.81 -6.14
CA HIS A 227 16.52 -7.96 -6.25
C HIS A 227 16.70 -6.57 -5.60
N LEU A 228 17.60 -6.43 -4.64
CA LEU A 228 17.97 -5.13 -4.06
C LEU A 228 18.97 -4.35 -4.91
N ALA A 229 19.74 -5.01 -5.78
CA ALA A 229 20.74 -4.34 -6.62
C ALA A 229 20.11 -3.22 -7.49
N PRO A 230 18.96 -3.43 -8.16
CA PRO A 230 18.23 -2.33 -8.77
C PRO A 230 17.87 -1.24 -7.75
N VAL A 231 17.26 -1.58 -6.62
CA VAL A 231 16.86 -0.57 -5.61
C VAL A 231 18.04 0.32 -5.18
N ARG A 232 19.24 -0.24 -5.03
CA ARG A 232 20.47 0.52 -4.72
C ARG A 232 20.91 1.44 -5.88
N GLU A 233 20.67 1.04 -7.12
CA GLU A 233 20.90 1.89 -8.31
C GLU A 233 19.87 3.03 -8.41
N LEU A 234 18.61 2.80 -7.97
CA LEU A 234 17.61 3.87 -7.86
C LEU A 234 18.05 4.95 -6.89
N GLU A 235 18.68 4.59 -5.77
CA GLU A 235 19.05 5.56 -4.72
C GLU A 235 19.88 6.72 -5.24
N VAL A 236 20.73 6.52 -6.25
CA VAL A 236 21.54 7.60 -6.84
C VAL A 236 20.89 8.30 -8.04
N SER A 237 19.73 7.82 -8.49
CA SER A 237 19.04 8.36 -9.65
C SER A 237 18.35 9.69 -9.30
N VAL A 238 18.49 10.69 -10.18
CA VAL A 238 17.73 11.93 -10.07
C VAL A 238 16.27 11.64 -10.38
N ILE A 239 15.37 12.04 -9.48
CA ILE A 239 13.91 11.89 -9.65
C ILE A 239 13.23 13.22 -9.92
N TYR A 240 13.90 14.33 -9.58
CA TYR A 240 13.39 15.67 -9.80
C TYR A 240 14.51 16.64 -10.14
N GLU A 241 14.33 17.37 -11.24
CA GLU A 241 15.20 18.46 -11.66
C GLU A 241 14.42 19.76 -11.54
N LEU A 242 15.02 20.74 -10.86
CA LEU A 242 14.41 22.05 -10.67
C LEU A 242 14.38 22.81 -12.00
N PRO A 243 13.27 23.50 -12.34
CA PRO A 243 13.21 24.32 -13.53
C PRO A 243 14.31 25.40 -13.54
N PRO A 244 14.95 25.68 -14.68
CA PRO A 244 15.97 26.72 -14.76
C PRO A 244 15.44 28.08 -14.25
N GLY A 245 16.11 28.65 -13.26
CA GLY A 245 15.75 29.94 -12.67
C GLY A 245 14.67 29.88 -11.56
N SER A 246 14.18 28.70 -11.18
CA SER A 246 13.34 28.56 -9.99
C SER A 246 14.13 28.83 -8.71
N ALA A 247 13.44 29.21 -7.64
CA ALA A 247 14.04 29.24 -6.31
C ALA A 247 14.47 27.82 -5.89
N PRO A 248 15.53 27.68 -5.06
CA PRO A 248 15.87 26.40 -4.46
C PRO A 248 14.71 25.84 -3.63
N LEU A 249 14.59 24.52 -3.59
CA LEU A 249 13.72 23.84 -2.64
C LEU A 249 14.47 23.68 -1.31
N SER A 250 13.80 23.92 -0.19
CA SER A 250 14.41 23.79 1.14
C SER A 250 13.45 23.14 2.14
N SER A 251 14.00 22.23 2.94
CA SER A 251 13.40 21.59 4.12
C SER A 251 14.10 22.00 5.43
N GLU A 252 15.14 22.85 5.39
CA GLU A 252 15.95 23.23 6.56
C GLU A 252 15.11 23.76 7.74
N ARG A 253 14.04 24.51 7.42
CA ARG A 253 13.15 25.13 8.42
C ARG A 253 11.76 24.52 8.46
N VAL A 254 11.58 23.28 7.99
CA VAL A 254 10.28 22.60 7.90
C VAL A 254 9.49 22.54 9.21
N ARG A 255 10.16 22.61 10.37
CA ARG A 255 9.54 22.61 11.71
C ARG A 255 9.16 24.00 12.22
N PHE A 256 9.56 25.06 11.54
CA PHE A 256 9.38 26.45 11.99
C PHE A 256 8.46 27.26 11.08
N ALA A 257 8.26 26.83 9.83
CA ALA A 257 7.49 27.56 8.83
C ALA A 257 7.09 26.63 7.66
N PRO A 258 6.21 27.09 6.74
CA PRO A 258 5.97 26.40 5.48
C PRO A 258 7.26 26.12 4.71
N SER A 259 7.37 24.91 4.16
CA SER A 259 8.57 24.39 3.48
C SER A 259 8.27 24.07 2.02
N SER A 260 9.08 24.58 1.10
CA SER A 260 8.94 24.31 -0.33
C SER A 260 9.14 22.84 -0.71
N VAL A 261 10.03 22.11 -0.03
CA VAL A 261 10.14 20.64 -0.21
C VAL A 261 8.84 19.98 0.24
N ALA A 262 8.33 20.36 1.41
CA ALA A 262 7.12 19.74 1.94
C ALA A 262 5.89 20.05 1.08
N THR A 263 5.75 21.27 0.58
CA THR A 263 4.69 21.65 -0.37
C THR A 263 4.78 20.83 -1.65
N LEU A 264 5.97 20.62 -2.23
CA LEU A 264 6.14 19.75 -3.40
C LEU A 264 5.68 18.31 -3.11
N LEU A 265 6.02 17.75 -1.94
CA LEU A 265 5.60 16.39 -1.59
C LEU A 265 4.09 16.32 -1.31
N CYS A 266 3.49 17.34 -0.71
CA CYS A 266 2.04 17.43 -0.55
C CYS A 266 1.34 17.55 -1.92
N ASP A 267 1.86 18.34 -2.86
CA ASP A 267 1.35 18.41 -4.24
C ASP A 267 1.38 17.05 -4.93
N ALA A 268 2.46 16.28 -4.73
CA ALA A 268 2.59 14.94 -5.26
C ALA A 268 1.49 14.00 -4.73
N VAL A 269 1.28 13.99 -3.40
CA VAL A 269 0.21 13.22 -2.75
C VAL A 269 -1.16 13.65 -3.26
N ARG A 270 -1.43 14.96 -3.30
CA ARG A 270 -2.71 15.52 -3.76
C ARG A 270 -3.02 15.10 -5.20
N SER A 271 -2.01 15.15 -6.07
CA SER A 271 -2.14 14.75 -7.47
C SER A 271 -2.48 13.27 -7.60
N ILE A 272 -1.69 12.38 -6.99
CA ILE A 272 -1.90 10.92 -7.10
C ILE A 272 -3.24 10.47 -6.52
N PHE A 273 -3.67 11.03 -5.39
CA PHE A 273 -4.97 10.68 -4.81
C PHE A 273 -6.16 11.46 -5.40
N HIS A 274 -5.89 12.42 -6.27
CA HIS A 274 -6.90 13.33 -6.83
C HIS A 274 -7.73 14.02 -5.73
N THR A 275 -7.09 14.42 -4.63
CA THR A 275 -7.75 15.04 -3.48
C THR A 275 -7.83 16.55 -3.61
N ASP A 276 -8.67 17.19 -2.79
CA ASP A 276 -8.77 18.65 -2.76
C ASP A 276 -7.59 19.28 -1.99
N ALA A 277 -7.03 18.58 -1.01
CA ALA A 277 -5.85 18.99 -0.24
C ALA A 277 -5.01 17.79 0.20
N ALA A 278 -3.75 18.04 0.58
CA ALA A 278 -2.86 17.07 1.20
C ALA A 278 -2.04 17.69 2.35
N LEU A 279 -1.96 16.96 3.45
CA LEU A 279 -1.29 17.36 4.69
C LEU A 279 -0.18 16.36 5.04
N LEU A 280 1.01 16.88 5.36
CA LEU A 280 2.12 16.12 5.93
C LEU A 280 2.62 16.80 7.20
N ASN A 281 2.94 16.03 8.25
CA ASN A 281 3.45 16.63 9.48
C ASN A 281 4.94 17.00 9.36
N ALA A 282 5.32 18.15 9.91
CA ALA A 282 6.69 18.65 9.86
C ALA A 282 7.72 17.71 10.54
N GLY A 283 7.32 16.97 11.57
CA GLY A 283 8.17 16.02 12.29
C GLY A 283 8.57 14.79 11.48
N GLY A 284 7.80 14.44 10.44
CA GLY A 284 8.09 13.35 9.51
C GLY A 284 9.29 13.64 8.60
N PHE A 285 9.61 14.92 8.39
CA PHE A 285 10.73 15.34 7.55
C PHE A 285 12.08 15.22 8.26
N LYS A 286 13.08 14.64 7.58
CA LYS A 286 14.45 14.45 8.11
C LYS A 286 15.58 14.94 7.22
N GLY A 287 15.31 15.47 6.03
CA GLY A 287 16.38 15.90 5.12
C GLY A 287 17.11 17.16 5.59
N PHE A 288 16.37 18.14 6.11
CA PHE A 288 16.89 19.42 6.62
C PHE A 288 17.92 20.07 5.71
N THR A 289 17.62 20.17 4.42
CA THR A 289 18.59 20.57 3.39
C THR A 289 17.96 21.46 2.33
N THR A 290 18.81 22.02 1.47
CA THR A 290 18.44 22.87 0.35
C THR A 290 18.89 22.22 -0.97
N TYR A 291 17.95 21.99 -1.88
CA TYR A 291 18.17 21.47 -3.23
C TYR A 291 18.15 22.63 -4.24
N SER A 292 19.29 22.85 -4.91
CA SER A 292 19.45 23.98 -5.86
C SER A 292 19.31 23.59 -7.32
N GLU A 293 19.55 22.32 -7.67
CA GLU A 293 19.49 21.83 -9.05
C GLU A 293 18.63 20.57 -9.17
N VAL A 294 18.88 19.57 -8.33
CA VAL A 294 18.26 18.26 -8.42
C VAL A 294 17.95 17.69 -7.04
N MET A 295 16.99 16.77 -7.01
CA MET A 295 16.69 15.89 -5.87
C MET A 295 16.73 14.44 -6.38
N THR A 296 17.50 13.60 -5.70
CA THR A 296 17.63 12.17 -6.01
C THR A 296 16.62 11.33 -5.24
N PHE A 297 16.46 10.06 -5.61
CA PHE A 297 15.65 9.11 -4.85
C PHE A 297 16.16 8.94 -3.41
N SER A 298 17.48 8.90 -3.19
CA SER A 298 18.06 8.87 -1.85
C SER A 298 17.72 10.13 -1.05
N ASP A 299 17.73 11.30 -1.69
CA ASP A 299 17.35 12.55 -1.03
C ASP A 299 15.89 12.52 -0.57
N MET A 300 14.98 12.08 -1.45
CA MET A 300 13.56 11.92 -1.09
C MET A 300 13.35 10.89 0.03
N LYS A 301 14.01 9.73 -0.01
CA LYS A 301 13.96 8.76 1.10
C LYS A 301 14.47 9.35 2.41
N LYS A 302 15.47 10.23 2.37
CA LYS A 302 15.94 10.94 3.58
C LYS A 302 14.94 11.99 4.04
N GLU A 303 14.24 12.66 3.13
CA GLU A 303 13.18 13.60 3.52
C GLU A 303 12.06 12.84 4.24
N VAL A 304 11.53 11.76 3.66
CA VAL A 304 10.42 10.96 4.22
C VAL A 304 10.90 9.62 4.78
N ALA A 305 11.73 9.68 5.82
CA ALA A 305 12.47 8.51 6.32
C ALA A 305 11.63 7.46 7.06
N TYR A 306 10.39 7.77 7.43
CA TYR A 306 9.50 6.85 8.15
C TYR A 306 8.50 6.20 7.20
N PRO A 307 8.22 4.89 7.37
CA PRO A 307 7.03 4.27 6.77
C PRO A 307 5.81 5.08 7.20
N THR A 308 5.19 5.75 6.24
CA THR A 308 4.07 6.66 6.49
C THR A 308 2.96 6.24 5.57
N GLU A 309 1.81 5.88 6.13
CA GLU A 309 0.62 5.57 5.33
C GLU A 309 -0.26 6.80 5.21
N MET A 310 -0.73 7.05 3.99
CA MET A 310 -1.59 8.17 3.65
C MET A 310 -3.00 7.67 3.41
N VAL A 311 -3.96 8.25 4.13
CA VAL A 311 -5.39 7.99 4.03
C VAL A 311 -6.12 9.24 3.54
N ILE A 312 -7.37 9.07 3.07
CA ILE A 312 -8.20 10.19 2.58
C ILE A 312 -9.38 10.37 3.53
N LEU A 313 -9.48 11.56 4.14
CA LEU A 313 -10.59 11.95 5.00
C LEU A 313 -11.57 12.87 4.27
N PRO A 314 -12.90 12.65 4.39
CA PRO A 314 -13.91 13.63 4.02
C PRO A 314 -14.07 14.67 5.14
N LEU A 315 -13.62 15.90 4.92
CA LEU A 315 -13.62 16.97 5.93
C LEU A 315 -14.39 18.22 5.45
N PRO A 316 -15.27 18.81 6.30
CA PRO A 316 -15.74 20.18 6.09
C PRO A 316 -14.58 21.18 6.13
N ALA A 317 -14.72 22.32 5.42
CA ALA A 317 -13.72 23.38 5.43
C ALA A 317 -13.37 23.89 6.83
N THR A 318 -14.37 23.96 7.72
CA THR A 318 -14.20 24.43 9.10
C THR A 318 -13.28 23.51 9.91
N ILE A 319 -13.44 22.20 9.79
CA ILE A 319 -12.60 21.20 10.46
C ILE A 319 -11.17 21.26 9.91
N LEU A 320 -11.02 21.30 8.58
CA LEU A 320 -9.70 21.44 7.95
C LEU A 320 -8.97 22.72 8.40
N GLN A 321 -9.68 23.84 8.48
CA GLN A 321 -9.13 25.10 8.97
C GLN A 321 -8.67 24.97 10.42
N GLU A 322 -9.50 24.39 11.29
CA GLU A 322 -9.17 24.20 12.70
C GLU A 322 -7.94 23.31 12.89
N MET A 323 -7.86 22.19 12.16
CA MET A 323 -6.69 21.29 12.16
C MET A 323 -5.41 22.04 11.76
N VAL A 324 -5.44 22.76 10.63
CA VAL A 324 -4.27 23.49 10.13
C VAL A 324 -3.87 24.61 11.10
N ALA A 325 -4.83 25.40 11.60
CA ALA A 325 -4.57 26.48 12.54
C ALA A 325 -4.01 25.95 13.88
N ALA A 326 -4.63 24.92 14.46
CA ALA A 326 -4.19 24.30 15.70
C ALA A 326 -2.77 23.71 15.55
N SER A 327 -2.52 23.00 14.44
CA SER A 327 -1.19 22.40 14.18
C SER A 327 -0.09 23.45 14.06
N ARG A 328 -0.38 24.64 13.49
CA ARG A 328 0.61 25.69 13.22
C ARG A 328 0.75 26.73 14.33
N ALA A 329 -0.05 26.65 15.39
CA ALA A 329 -0.11 27.67 16.45
C ALA A 329 1.28 28.07 17.01
N LEU A 330 2.19 27.11 17.21
CA LEU A 330 3.55 27.39 17.71
C LEU A 330 4.41 28.21 16.74
N TRP A 331 4.20 28.13 15.42
CA TRP A 331 4.93 28.97 14.47
C TRP A 331 4.68 30.46 14.69
N THR A 332 3.51 30.80 15.25
CA THR A 332 3.13 32.18 15.56
C THR A 332 3.44 32.54 17.01
N THR A 333 3.17 31.65 17.97
CA THR A 333 3.32 31.96 19.40
C THR A 333 4.76 31.82 19.90
N SER A 334 5.56 30.92 19.32
CA SER A 334 6.94 30.63 19.68
C SER A 334 7.77 30.30 18.42
N PRO A 335 8.06 31.29 17.53
CA PRO A 335 8.66 31.05 16.21
C PRO A 335 10.08 30.45 16.23
N ASP A 336 10.76 30.49 17.37
CA ASP A 336 12.08 29.90 17.59
C ASP A 336 12.02 28.47 18.15
N GLU A 337 10.83 27.96 18.48
CA GLU A 337 10.62 26.59 18.95
C GLU A 337 10.24 25.66 17.79
N GLU A 338 10.80 24.45 17.79
CA GLU A 338 10.44 23.45 16.80
C GLU A 338 9.00 22.97 17.00
N ASN A 339 8.19 23.04 15.94
CA ASN A 339 6.86 22.46 15.92
C ASN A 339 6.82 21.24 15.01
N ASN A 340 7.01 20.07 15.61
CA ASN A 340 6.95 18.77 14.92
C ASN A 340 5.51 18.41 14.48
N GLY A 341 4.50 18.96 15.15
CA GLY A 341 3.10 18.67 14.89
C GLY A 341 2.49 19.52 13.77
N ALA A 342 3.19 20.56 13.30
CA ALA A 342 2.65 21.46 12.29
C ALA A 342 2.41 20.76 10.95
N TYR A 343 1.23 20.99 10.35
CA TYR A 343 0.97 20.54 9.00
C TYR A 343 1.65 21.43 7.95
N GLN A 344 2.43 20.78 7.11
CA GLN A 344 2.79 21.25 5.78
C GLN A 344 1.63 20.94 4.82
N VAL A 345 1.45 21.81 3.83
CA VAL A 345 0.28 21.79 2.94
C VAL A 345 0.72 21.89 1.49
N ASP A 346 -0.12 21.36 0.59
CA ASP A 346 0.04 21.49 -0.85
C ASP A 346 -0.18 22.94 -1.33
N SER A 347 0.19 23.21 -2.58
CA SER A 347 0.13 24.56 -3.16
C SER A 347 -1.29 25.08 -3.39
N GLY A 348 -2.31 24.20 -3.44
CA GLY A 348 -3.71 24.55 -3.62
C GLY A 348 -4.42 24.96 -2.33
N LEU A 349 -3.86 24.62 -1.16
CA LEU A 349 -4.37 24.99 0.16
C LEU A 349 -3.66 26.25 0.69
N VAL A 350 -4.23 27.42 0.42
CA VAL A 350 -3.65 28.71 0.80
C VAL A 350 -4.16 29.12 2.18
N VAL A 351 -3.23 29.27 3.13
CA VAL A 351 -3.51 29.68 4.51
C VAL A 351 -3.10 31.15 4.67
N ALA A 352 -4.04 32.00 5.07
CA ALA A 352 -3.79 33.41 5.36
C ALA A 352 -2.99 33.62 6.66
N GLU A 353 -2.46 34.82 6.86
CA GLU A 353 -1.65 35.15 8.05
C GLU A 353 -2.42 34.99 9.38
N ASP A 354 -3.75 35.15 9.35
CA ASP A 354 -4.62 34.97 10.52
C ASP A 354 -5.03 33.50 10.75
N GLY A 355 -4.52 32.57 9.94
CA GLY A 355 -4.82 31.14 10.02
C GLY A 355 -6.08 30.71 9.28
N THR A 356 -6.79 31.62 8.62
CA THR A 356 -7.96 31.27 7.79
C THR A 356 -7.56 30.63 6.46
N LEU A 357 -8.42 29.76 5.92
CA LEU A 357 -8.21 29.18 4.59
C LEU A 357 -8.72 30.16 3.52
N ALA A 358 -7.82 30.65 2.66
CA ALA A 358 -8.16 31.54 1.56
C ALA A 358 -8.66 30.76 0.33
N SER A 359 -8.06 29.59 0.07
CA SER A 359 -8.47 28.69 -1.02
C SER A 359 -8.16 27.24 -0.69
N ILE A 360 -8.94 26.33 -1.26
CA ILE A 360 -8.71 24.88 -1.28
C ILE A 360 -8.78 24.42 -2.74
N ALA A 361 -7.86 23.57 -3.18
CA ALA A 361 -7.73 23.15 -4.57
C ALA A 361 -7.67 24.34 -5.57
N GLY A 362 -7.03 25.45 -5.16
CA GLY A 362 -6.92 26.67 -5.98
C GLY A 362 -8.21 27.49 -6.15
N SER A 363 -9.32 27.07 -5.54
CA SER A 363 -10.61 27.79 -5.58
C SER A 363 -10.95 28.39 -4.21
N PRO A 364 -11.71 29.50 -4.14
CA PRO A 364 -12.21 30.03 -2.87
C PRO A 364 -12.93 28.97 -2.05
N VAL A 365 -12.81 29.06 -0.72
CA VAL A 365 -13.42 28.09 0.20
C VAL A 365 -14.96 28.13 0.10
N GLU A 366 -15.57 26.95 0.00
CA GLU A 366 -17.01 26.73 -0.03
C GLU A 366 -17.44 26.07 1.28
N GLU A 367 -18.26 26.76 2.09
CA GLU A 367 -18.55 26.35 3.47
C GLU A 367 -19.27 25.00 3.58
N GLU A 368 -20.18 24.68 2.66
CA GLU A 368 -20.97 23.44 2.68
C GLU A 368 -20.28 22.27 1.97
N LYS A 369 -19.14 22.50 1.31
CA LYS A 369 -18.42 21.45 0.58
C LYS A 369 -17.65 20.56 1.56
N ILE A 370 -17.81 19.25 1.37
CA ILE A 370 -16.94 18.25 1.99
C ILE A 370 -15.74 18.04 1.07
N TYR A 371 -14.55 18.32 1.60
CA TYR A 371 -13.29 18.21 0.88
C TYR A 371 -12.65 16.86 1.15
N ARG A 372 -12.07 16.25 0.11
CA ARG A 372 -11.23 15.07 0.24
C ARG A 372 -9.83 15.53 0.63
N VAL A 373 -9.37 15.13 1.80
CA VAL A 373 -8.08 15.56 2.35
C VAL A 373 -7.18 14.35 2.58
N ALA A 374 -6.04 14.31 1.89
CA ALA A 374 -5.02 13.30 2.14
C ALA A 374 -4.22 13.65 3.39
N ILE A 375 -4.07 12.72 4.32
CA ILE A 375 -3.36 12.91 5.59
C ILE A 375 -2.73 11.59 6.04
N SER A 376 -1.66 11.64 6.84
CA SER A 376 -1.09 10.39 7.38
C SER A 376 -2.01 9.76 8.43
N SER A 377 -2.12 8.43 8.43
CA SER A 377 -2.89 7.70 9.44
C SER A 377 -2.36 7.92 10.87
N TYR A 378 -1.05 8.06 11.01
CA TYR A 378 -0.39 8.47 12.25
C TYR A 378 -0.96 9.77 12.82
N ASN A 379 -1.28 10.73 11.94
CA ASN A 379 -1.86 12.02 12.34
C ASN A 379 -3.36 11.92 12.60
N VAL A 380 -4.10 11.06 11.91
CA VAL A 380 -5.55 10.87 12.15
C VAL A 380 -5.83 10.57 13.63
N GLU A 381 -5.03 9.69 14.23
CA GLU A 381 -5.19 9.27 15.63
C GLU A 381 -4.61 10.26 16.67
N ARG A 382 -3.88 11.29 16.23
CA ARG A 382 -3.14 12.22 17.11
C ARG A 382 -3.55 13.68 16.95
N ASP A 383 -4.34 13.99 15.94
CA ASP A 383 -4.85 15.34 15.73
C ASP A 383 -5.79 15.72 16.88
N PRO A 384 -5.68 16.92 17.46
CA PRO A 384 -6.54 17.32 18.58
C PRO A 384 -8.00 17.61 18.17
N VAL A 385 -8.28 17.84 16.89
CA VAL A 385 -9.61 18.22 16.37
C VAL A 385 -10.42 16.98 15.97
N LEU A 386 -9.76 16.00 15.34
CA LEU A 386 -10.42 14.83 14.76
C LEU A 386 -11.19 13.94 15.75
N PRO A 387 -10.76 13.72 17.01
CA PRO A 387 -11.51 12.88 17.94
C PRO A 387 -12.95 13.35 18.15
N GLN A 388 -13.16 14.65 18.38
CA GLN A 388 -14.50 15.21 18.54
C GLN A 388 -15.29 15.12 17.23
N PHE A 389 -14.65 15.41 16.10
CA PHE A 389 -15.29 15.28 14.79
C PHE A 389 -15.78 13.85 14.51
N PHE A 390 -15.00 12.81 14.84
CA PHE A 390 -15.39 11.42 14.65
C PHE A 390 -16.43 10.92 15.67
N GLU A 391 -16.54 11.53 16.85
CA GLU A 391 -17.67 11.25 17.75
C GLU A 391 -18.99 11.73 17.15
N GLU A 392 -18.99 12.88 16.48
CA GLU A 392 -20.18 13.45 15.83
C GLU A 392 -20.45 12.85 14.44
N HIS A 393 -19.39 12.47 13.72
CA HIS A 393 -19.38 11.94 12.36
C HIS A 393 -18.57 10.63 12.26
N PRO A 394 -19.02 9.54 12.90
CA PRO A 394 -18.29 8.26 12.87
C PRO A 394 -18.13 7.71 11.46
N GLU A 395 -18.97 8.13 10.51
CA GLU A 395 -18.88 7.78 9.09
C GLU A 395 -17.70 8.38 8.34
N ALA A 396 -17.13 9.48 8.84
CA ALA A 396 -15.98 10.14 8.24
C ALA A 396 -14.65 9.49 8.65
N ARG A 397 -14.68 8.59 9.65
CA ARG A 397 -13.48 7.87 10.10
C ARG A 397 -13.07 6.81 9.07
N VAL A 398 -11.77 6.71 8.84
CA VAL A 398 -11.15 5.68 8.00
C VAL A 398 -10.20 4.86 8.84
N ALA A 399 -9.96 3.63 8.42
CA ALA A 399 -8.96 2.80 9.06
C ALA A 399 -7.54 3.30 8.82
N GLY A 400 -6.70 3.21 9.84
CA GLY A 400 -5.34 3.73 9.78
C GLY A 400 -4.50 3.10 8.67
N ASP A 401 -4.74 1.82 8.39
CA ASP A 401 -3.99 1.01 7.45
C ASP A 401 -4.78 0.73 6.15
N SER A 402 -5.90 1.43 5.92
CA SER A 402 -6.57 1.40 4.61
C SER A 402 -5.87 2.28 3.57
N GLY A 403 -4.82 3.00 3.96
CA GLY A 403 -4.09 3.96 3.15
C GLY A 403 -3.08 3.34 2.19
N ARG A 404 -2.27 4.20 1.55
CA ARG A 404 -1.12 3.81 0.72
C ARG A 404 0.17 4.40 1.28
N GLY A 405 1.29 3.71 1.10
CA GLY A 405 2.60 4.19 1.55
C GLY A 405 3.02 5.50 0.85
N LEU A 406 3.42 6.51 1.64
CA LEU A 406 3.84 7.83 1.14
C LEU A 406 4.97 7.72 0.11
N LEU A 407 5.99 6.91 0.38
CA LEU A 407 7.13 6.76 -0.54
C LEU A 407 6.69 6.20 -1.90
N GLU A 408 5.72 5.29 -1.91
CA GLU A 408 5.17 4.71 -3.15
C GLU A 408 4.44 5.76 -3.97
N LEU A 409 3.60 6.59 -3.32
CA LEU A 409 2.89 7.70 -3.96
C LEU A 409 3.89 8.69 -4.58
N LEU A 410 4.98 9.00 -3.89
CA LEU A 410 5.99 9.93 -4.40
C LEU A 410 6.74 9.35 -5.61
N VAL A 411 7.11 8.06 -5.59
CA VAL A 411 7.72 7.38 -6.74
C VAL A 411 6.78 7.43 -7.94
N GLU A 412 5.50 7.10 -7.74
CA GLU A 412 4.47 7.14 -8.77
C GLU A 412 4.35 8.55 -9.39
N TYR A 413 4.31 9.58 -8.55
CA TYR A 413 4.22 10.97 -9.00
C TYR A 413 5.43 11.40 -9.86
N PHE A 414 6.65 11.20 -9.37
CA PHE A 414 7.84 11.67 -10.07
C PHE A 414 8.08 10.89 -11.37
N CYS A 415 7.83 9.58 -11.39
CA CYS A 415 7.86 8.79 -12.62
C CYS A 415 6.77 9.20 -13.62
N GLY A 416 5.54 9.44 -13.15
CA GLY A 416 4.46 9.97 -14.00
C GLY A 416 4.79 11.35 -14.59
N ARG A 417 5.51 12.20 -13.85
CA ARG A 417 5.99 13.50 -14.35
C ARG A 417 7.06 13.34 -15.44
N MET A 418 7.94 12.36 -15.34
CA MET A 418 8.92 12.07 -16.39
C MET A 418 8.23 11.61 -17.68
N TRP A 419 7.21 10.76 -17.59
CA TRP A 419 6.35 10.40 -18.72
C TRP A 419 5.73 11.63 -19.38
N ARG A 420 5.15 12.55 -18.61
CA ARG A 420 4.57 13.79 -19.13
C ARG A 420 5.59 14.66 -19.88
N ARG A 421 6.77 14.90 -19.29
CA ARG A 421 7.82 15.70 -19.95
C ARG A 421 8.30 15.05 -21.26
N LEU A 422 8.36 13.72 -21.32
CA LEU A 422 8.66 13.00 -22.56
C LEU A 422 7.61 13.30 -23.64
N LEU A 423 6.32 13.26 -23.29
CA LEU A 423 5.22 13.56 -24.21
C LEU A 423 5.26 14.99 -24.75
N GLU A 424 5.43 15.97 -23.87
CA GLU A 424 5.53 17.40 -24.22
C GLU A 424 6.71 17.68 -25.16
N SER A 425 7.81 16.93 -25.01
CA SER A 425 8.98 17.07 -25.88
C SER A 425 8.77 16.48 -27.29
N GLY A 426 7.82 15.55 -27.45
CA GLY A 426 7.52 14.87 -28.71
C GLY A 426 6.42 15.53 -29.54
N SER A 427 5.54 16.33 -28.93
CA SER A 427 4.31 16.84 -29.57
C SER A 427 4.48 18.02 -30.53
N GLY A 428 5.65 18.68 -30.59
CA GLY A 428 5.97 19.68 -31.62
C GLY A 428 4.90 20.75 -31.83
N GLN A 429 4.94 21.80 -30.99
CA GLN A 429 4.00 22.94 -30.87
C GLN A 429 2.81 22.68 -29.95
N GLY A 430 2.58 23.65 -29.05
CA GLY A 430 1.56 23.63 -28.01
C GLY A 430 0.14 23.70 -28.57
N GLU A 431 -0.37 22.55 -29.00
CA GLU A 431 -1.80 22.31 -29.09
C GLU A 431 -2.30 21.81 -27.73
N ASP A 432 -3.39 22.40 -27.26
CA ASP A 432 -4.04 22.05 -26.01
C ASP A 432 -4.62 20.64 -26.12
N LEU A 433 -3.86 19.67 -25.61
CA LEU A 433 -4.14 18.24 -25.68
C LEU A 433 -5.38 17.83 -24.86
N ALA A 434 -6.02 18.74 -24.12
CA ALA A 434 -7.07 18.40 -23.17
C ALA A 434 -8.40 17.92 -23.79
N HIS A 435 -8.66 18.17 -25.08
CA HIS A 435 -10.01 18.01 -25.66
C HIS A 435 -10.16 17.32 -27.02
N ASP A 436 -9.09 16.87 -27.70
CA ASP A 436 -9.20 16.17 -29.01
C ASP A 436 -8.61 14.76 -29.00
N SER A 437 -9.49 13.75 -29.00
CA SER A 437 -9.15 12.33 -28.97
C SER A 437 -8.38 11.81 -30.20
N GLU A 438 -8.50 12.45 -31.37
CA GLU A 438 -7.73 12.05 -32.56
C GLU A 438 -6.32 12.65 -32.53
N ALA A 439 -6.18 13.90 -32.08
CA ALA A 439 -4.88 14.55 -31.94
C ALA A 439 -4.02 13.86 -30.87
N GLN A 440 -4.62 13.52 -29.71
CA GLN A 440 -3.97 12.72 -28.66
C GLN A 440 -3.51 11.36 -29.18
N ARG A 441 -4.35 10.64 -29.95
CA ARG A 441 -3.97 9.36 -30.55
C ARG A 441 -2.82 9.52 -31.54
N ARG A 442 -2.83 10.55 -32.39
CA ARG A 442 -1.71 10.81 -33.33
C ARG A 442 -0.42 11.17 -32.61
N ALA A 443 -0.49 11.99 -31.57
CA ALA A 443 0.67 12.34 -30.75
C ALA A 443 1.22 11.09 -30.03
N LEU A 444 0.34 10.28 -29.43
CA LEU A 444 0.69 9.02 -28.77
C LEU A 444 1.37 8.04 -29.72
N TYR A 445 0.78 7.79 -30.90
CA TYR A 445 1.39 6.92 -31.91
C TYR A 445 2.70 7.49 -32.45
N GLY A 446 2.81 8.81 -32.60
CA GLY A 446 4.05 9.47 -33.02
C GLY A 446 5.16 9.39 -31.96
N LEU A 447 4.79 9.42 -30.68
CA LEU A 447 5.70 9.22 -29.54
C LEU A 447 6.11 7.75 -29.40
N PHE A 448 5.17 6.82 -29.58
CA PHE A 448 5.45 5.39 -29.59
C PHE A 448 6.52 5.06 -30.64
N LEU A 449 6.32 5.48 -31.89
CA LEU A 449 7.29 5.30 -32.98
C LEU A 449 8.62 6.05 -32.78
N LEU A 450 8.68 6.98 -31.83
CA LEU A 450 9.91 7.67 -31.48
C LEU A 450 10.69 6.92 -30.40
N PHE A 451 10.01 6.08 -29.61
CA PHE A 451 10.61 5.28 -28.55
C PHE A 451 10.95 3.88 -29.04
N ASP A 452 10.03 3.22 -29.75
CA ASP A 452 10.23 1.96 -30.49
C ASP A 452 11.21 2.21 -31.66
N LYS A 453 12.50 1.99 -31.40
CA LYS A 453 13.61 2.39 -32.28
C LYS A 453 13.92 1.31 -33.29
N ASP A 454 13.78 0.05 -32.90
CA ASP A 454 13.97 -1.08 -33.80
C ASP A 454 12.71 -1.47 -34.58
N MET A 455 11.58 -0.82 -34.27
CA MET A 455 10.27 -0.97 -34.92
C MET A 455 9.70 -2.37 -34.77
N ASP A 456 9.97 -3.03 -33.64
CA ASP A 456 9.44 -4.35 -33.34
C ASP A 456 7.97 -4.31 -32.87
N GLY A 457 7.50 -3.13 -32.48
CA GLY A 457 6.13 -2.87 -32.08
C GLY A 457 5.91 -2.75 -30.58
N ASP A 458 6.99 -2.79 -29.79
CA ASP A 458 7.01 -2.69 -28.34
C ASP A 458 8.09 -1.66 -27.89
N ILE A 459 8.05 -1.20 -26.64
CA ILE A 459 9.07 -0.29 -26.09
C ILE A 459 9.80 -1.00 -24.96
N GLU A 460 11.08 -1.29 -25.14
CA GLU A 460 11.91 -1.85 -24.10
C GLU A 460 12.46 -0.77 -23.15
N ALA A 461 12.82 -1.15 -21.93
CA ALA A 461 13.46 -0.24 -20.97
C ALA A 461 14.76 0.41 -21.51
N GLY A 462 15.51 -0.29 -22.36
CA GLY A 462 16.70 0.26 -23.00
C GLY A 462 16.39 1.40 -23.97
N GLU A 463 15.33 1.22 -24.77
CA GLU A 463 14.87 2.24 -25.72
C GLU A 463 14.27 3.46 -25.01
N LEU A 464 13.48 3.23 -23.96
CA LEU A 464 12.99 4.31 -23.12
C LEU A 464 14.13 5.08 -22.44
N GLN A 465 15.20 4.38 -22.01
CA GLN A 465 16.38 5.03 -21.45
C GLN A 465 17.08 5.95 -22.46
N GLU A 466 17.22 5.52 -23.71
CA GLU A 466 17.77 6.36 -24.78
C GLU A 466 16.88 7.59 -25.03
N ALA A 467 15.56 7.39 -25.07
CA ALA A 467 14.60 8.48 -25.22
C ALA A 467 14.68 9.50 -24.06
N LEU A 468 14.76 9.03 -22.82
CA LEU A 468 15.01 9.86 -21.63
C LEU A 468 16.30 10.66 -21.77
N THR A 469 17.39 10.01 -22.21
CA THR A 469 18.69 10.67 -22.40
C THR A 469 18.61 11.78 -23.44
N ALA A 470 17.94 11.51 -24.57
CA ALA A 470 17.82 12.44 -25.68
C ALA A 470 16.91 13.63 -25.38
N ARG A 471 15.86 13.44 -24.58
CA ARG A 471 14.78 14.43 -24.37
C ARG A 471 14.84 15.15 -23.02
N LEU A 472 15.18 14.42 -21.96
CA LEU A 472 15.23 14.95 -20.59
C LEU A 472 16.66 15.11 -20.06
N GLY A 473 17.65 14.62 -20.82
CA GLY A 473 19.07 14.72 -20.48
C GLY A 473 19.58 13.56 -19.63
N GLY A 474 20.91 13.38 -19.63
CA GLY A 474 21.57 12.22 -19.02
C GLY A 474 21.42 12.07 -17.50
N ARG A 475 20.89 13.08 -16.80
CA ARG A 475 20.68 13.04 -15.34
C ARG A 475 19.42 12.25 -14.97
N LEU A 476 18.39 12.25 -15.82
CA LEU A 476 17.08 11.62 -15.60
C LEU A 476 16.93 10.28 -16.33
N SER A 477 18.00 9.77 -16.94
CA SER A 477 17.93 8.63 -17.86
C SER A 477 18.69 7.39 -17.36
N SER A 478 18.63 7.10 -16.06
CA SER A 478 19.15 5.83 -15.57
C SER A 478 18.31 4.67 -16.12
N SER A 479 18.95 3.53 -16.39
CA SER A 479 18.30 2.32 -16.89
C SER A 479 17.13 1.88 -16.02
N LEU A 480 17.22 2.17 -14.73
CA LEU A 480 16.24 1.75 -13.77
C LEU A 480 15.08 2.73 -13.59
N VAL A 481 15.33 4.04 -13.76
CA VAL A 481 14.23 5.00 -13.94
C VAL A 481 13.40 4.59 -15.15
N ALA A 482 14.04 4.21 -16.27
CA ALA A 482 13.34 3.69 -17.43
C ALA A 482 12.52 2.43 -17.10
N LYS A 483 13.10 1.44 -16.41
CA LYS A 483 12.36 0.23 -16.00
C LYS A 483 11.16 0.52 -15.10
N ASN A 484 11.30 1.40 -14.11
CA ASN A 484 10.18 1.78 -13.25
C ASN A 484 9.10 2.52 -14.05
N MET A 485 9.49 3.34 -15.02
CA MET A 485 8.57 4.00 -15.92
C MET A 485 7.81 2.98 -16.80
N ILE A 486 8.50 1.98 -17.35
CA ILE A 486 7.89 0.84 -18.09
C ILE A 486 6.85 0.15 -17.21
N GLN A 487 7.23 -0.26 -15.99
CA GLN A 487 6.32 -0.94 -15.05
C GLN A 487 5.05 -0.17 -14.70
N MET A 488 5.04 1.17 -14.85
CA MET A 488 3.82 1.95 -14.60
C MET A 488 2.78 1.84 -15.71
N VAL A 489 3.22 1.48 -16.92
CA VAL A 489 2.37 1.47 -18.13
C VAL A 489 2.23 0.08 -18.74
N ASP A 490 3.17 -0.82 -18.46
CA ASP A 490 3.15 -2.26 -18.74
C ASP A 490 2.01 -2.92 -17.95
N VAL A 491 0.95 -3.31 -18.66
CA VAL A 491 -0.30 -3.81 -18.04
C VAL A 491 -0.27 -5.33 -17.90
N ASP A 492 0.40 -6.02 -18.81
CA ASP A 492 0.52 -7.48 -18.80
C ASP A 492 1.80 -8.02 -18.15
N GLU A 493 2.67 -7.12 -17.68
CA GLU A 493 3.93 -7.37 -16.96
C GLU A 493 4.95 -8.20 -17.77
N ASP A 494 4.93 -8.10 -19.10
CA ASP A 494 5.89 -8.79 -19.97
C ASP A 494 7.29 -8.12 -19.98
N GLY A 495 7.40 -6.91 -19.42
CA GLY A 495 8.62 -6.13 -19.32
C GLY A 495 8.87 -5.21 -20.52
N GLU A 496 7.94 -5.18 -21.46
CA GLU A 496 7.89 -4.34 -22.64
C GLU A 496 6.61 -3.48 -22.57
N VAL A 497 6.41 -2.57 -23.53
CA VAL A 497 5.20 -1.73 -23.54
C VAL A 497 4.69 -1.64 -24.96
N SER A 498 3.53 -2.26 -25.18
CA SER A 498 2.81 -2.12 -26.44
C SER A 498 2.15 -0.75 -26.59
N VAL A 499 1.77 -0.36 -27.81
CA VAL A 499 1.03 0.90 -28.06
C VAL A 499 -0.23 1.02 -27.21
N LYS A 500 -0.90 -0.11 -26.99
CA LYS A 500 -2.16 -0.17 -26.24
C LYS A 500 -1.92 0.08 -24.76
N GLU A 501 -0.87 -0.50 -24.21
CA GLU A 501 -0.45 -0.32 -22.82
C GLU A 501 0.03 1.09 -22.57
N LEU A 502 0.87 1.63 -23.48
CA LEU A 502 1.26 3.03 -23.43
C LEU A 502 0.02 3.94 -23.43
N ALA A 503 -0.99 3.65 -24.27
CA ALA A 503 -2.23 4.42 -24.29
C ALA A 503 -2.99 4.37 -22.95
N GLN A 504 -3.11 3.18 -22.36
CA GLN A 504 -3.86 2.94 -21.12
C GLN A 504 -3.14 3.52 -19.91
N GLY A 505 -1.85 3.22 -19.77
CA GLY A 505 -0.99 3.74 -18.72
C GLY A 505 -0.91 5.27 -18.76
N LEU A 506 -0.75 5.87 -19.95
CA LEU A 506 -0.74 7.32 -20.08
C LEU A 506 -2.12 7.95 -19.82
N ALA A 507 -3.22 7.31 -20.19
CA ALA A 507 -4.55 7.82 -19.82
C ALA A 507 -4.69 7.93 -18.29
N LYS A 508 -4.16 6.96 -17.54
CA LYS A 508 -4.14 6.99 -16.06
C LYS A 508 -3.19 8.07 -15.52
N ILE A 509 -1.98 8.18 -16.09
CA ILE A 509 -0.95 9.17 -15.71
C ILE A 509 -1.34 10.61 -16.10
N LEU A 510 -2.24 10.81 -17.09
CA LEU A 510 -2.69 12.12 -17.55
C LEU A 510 -4.02 12.56 -16.92
N GLN A 511 -4.83 11.64 -16.40
CA GLN A 511 -6.02 11.97 -15.59
C GLN A 511 -5.68 12.59 -14.22
N THR A 512 -4.42 12.53 -13.79
CA THR A 512 -3.91 13.06 -12.50
C THR A 512 -3.80 14.59 -12.42
N ASP A 513 -4.11 15.34 -13.49
CA ASP A 513 -4.01 16.82 -13.50
C ASP A 513 -4.98 17.50 -14.49
N VAL A 514 -6.28 17.18 -14.50
CA VAL A 514 -7.24 17.93 -15.36
C VAL A 514 -7.43 19.40 -14.90
N PHE A 515 -6.88 19.82 -13.75
CA PHE A 515 -6.82 21.24 -13.37
C PHE A 515 -5.50 21.60 -12.70
N GLY A 516 -4.53 22.10 -13.48
CA GLY A 516 -3.22 22.45 -12.95
C GLY A 516 -2.26 23.19 -13.87
N SER A 517 -2.73 24.06 -14.77
CA SER A 517 -1.86 25.10 -15.35
C SER A 517 -2.66 26.31 -15.87
N SER A 518 -2.95 27.26 -14.97
CA SER A 518 -2.97 28.70 -15.26
C SER A 518 -3.01 29.49 -13.97
#